data_AF-A0A949GEG6-F1
#
_entry.id   AF-A0A949GEG6-F1
#
_cell.length_a   1.000
_cell.length_b   1.000
_cell.length_c   1.000
_cell.angle_alpha   90.00
_cell.angle_beta   90.00
_cell.angle_gamma   90.00
#
_symmetry.space_group_name_H-M   'P 1'
#
loop_
_entity.id
_entity.type
_entity.pdbx_description
1 polymer ?
#
loop_
_entity_poly.entity_id
_entity_poly.type
_entity_poly.pdbx_seq_one_letter_code
_entity_poly.pdbx_strand_id
1 'polypeptide(L)'
;MRILLALALTAAVFTATPALACKCMPDDGTLAQKVMNDPSISVADVLVRAVNTRTHITVMDIKNLHSGGLASTYVRAKYGQSSCDVRPTPGNTTMLIKNEPDGTYSLVGDCERAAVIQHLKGQ
;
A
#
# COMPACT_ATOMS: atom_id res chain seq x y z
N MET A 1 49.05 -33.60 23.25
CA MET A 1 47.67 -34.09 23.46
C MET A 1 46.73 -32.95 23.07
N ARG A 2 45.96 -33.14 21.99
CA ARG A 2 45.09 -32.12 21.38
C ARG A 2 43.81 -31.98 22.20
N ILE A 3 43.48 -30.79 22.68
CA ILE A 3 42.14 -30.47 23.18
C ILE A 3 41.58 -29.39 22.26
N LEU A 4 40.55 -29.79 21.53
CA LEU A 4 39.80 -29.03 20.53
C LEU A 4 38.41 -28.74 21.11
N LEU A 5 37.86 -27.59 20.72
CA LEU A 5 36.43 -27.20 20.75
C LEU A 5 35.83 -26.88 22.14
N ALA A 6 34.95 -25.89 22.33
CA ALA A 6 34.18 -25.09 21.37
C ALA A 6 33.88 -23.69 21.95
N LEU A 7 34.04 -22.66 21.12
CA LEU A 7 33.47 -21.32 21.34
C LEU A 7 31.95 -21.40 21.17
N ALA A 8 31.18 -21.25 22.25
CA ALA A 8 29.74 -21.04 22.16
C ALA A 8 29.46 -19.55 21.92
N LEU A 9 29.35 -19.16 20.64
CA LEU A 9 28.73 -17.90 20.25
C LEU A 9 27.21 -18.07 20.35
N THR A 10 26.60 -17.63 21.44
CA THR A 10 25.15 -17.43 21.50
C THR A 10 24.82 -16.11 20.79
N ALA A 11 24.50 -16.22 19.50
CA ALA A 11 23.92 -15.14 18.73
C ALA A 11 22.57 -14.74 19.36
N ALA A 12 22.50 -13.50 19.85
CA ALA A 12 21.26 -12.88 20.27
C ALA A 12 20.33 -12.77 19.06
N VAL A 13 19.33 -13.66 19.00
CA VAL A 13 18.24 -13.53 18.04
C VAL A 13 17.36 -12.39 18.55
N PHE A 14 17.59 -11.19 18.03
CA PHE A 14 16.60 -10.12 18.11
C PHE A 14 15.35 -10.63 17.39
N THR A 15 14.36 -11.09 18.15
CA THR A 15 13.01 -11.28 17.65
C THR A 15 12.46 -9.90 17.36
N ALA A 16 12.69 -9.42 16.15
CA ALA A 16 11.90 -8.35 15.57
C ALA A 16 10.45 -8.81 15.67
N THR A 17 9.69 -8.17 16.54
CA THR A 17 8.24 -8.30 16.62
C THR A 17 7.72 -8.15 15.20
N PRO A 18 6.97 -9.13 14.64
CA PRO A 18 6.27 -8.86 13.41
C PRO A 18 5.30 -7.74 13.75
N ALA A 19 5.57 -6.53 13.25
CA ALA A 19 4.51 -5.64 12.85
C ALA A 19 3.52 -6.54 12.11
N LEU A 20 2.25 -6.55 12.53
CA LEU A 20 1.19 -7.38 11.97
C LEU A 20 1.07 -7.06 10.47
N ALA A 21 1.97 -7.64 9.69
CA ALA A 21 2.12 -7.45 8.28
C ALA A 21 0.97 -8.23 7.70
N CYS A 22 0.06 -7.53 7.07
CA CYS A 22 -1.05 -8.18 6.42
C CYS A 22 -0.49 -9.23 5.48
N LYS A 23 -0.96 -10.46 5.70
CA LYS A 23 -0.48 -11.63 4.98
C LYS A 23 -1.11 -11.60 3.60
N CYS A 24 -0.65 -10.66 2.79
CA CYS A 24 -1.00 -10.59 1.38
C CYS A 24 -0.43 -11.85 0.73
N MET A 25 -1.28 -12.57 -0.01
CA MET A 25 -0.77 -13.65 -0.84
C MET A 25 0.15 -13.05 -1.89
N PRO A 26 1.26 -13.73 -2.25
CA PRO A 26 2.06 -13.32 -3.39
C PRO A 26 1.14 -13.20 -4.62
N ASP A 27 1.18 -12.05 -5.28
CA ASP A 27 0.43 -11.84 -6.52
C ASP A 27 1.24 -12.43 -7.67
N ASP A 28 0.62 -13.28 -8.46
CA ASP A 28 1.17 -13.81 -9.72
C ASP A 28 0.94 -12.85 -10.91
N GLY A 29 0.43 -11.65 -10.60
CA GLY A 29 0.07 -10.61 -11.55
C GLY A 29 -1.43 -10.58 -11.86
N THR A 30 -2.20 -11.60 -11.46
CA THR A 30 -3.64 -11.65 -11.71
C THR A 30 -4.42 -10.62 -10.90
N LEU A 31 -4.03 -10.38 -9.64
CA LEU A 31 -4.67 -9.36 -8.80
C LEU A 31 -4.35 -7.97 -9.31
N ALA A 32 -3.08 -7.69 -9.63
CA ALA A 32 -2.69 -6.42 -10.22
C ALA A 32 -3.44 -6.14 -11.52
N GLN A 33 -3.50 -7.12 -12.44
CA GLN A 33 -4.22 -6.97 -13.71
C GLN A 33 -5.71 -6.73 -13.49
N LYS A 34 -6.32 -7.45 -12.54
CA LYS A 34 -7.73 -7.25 -12.17
C LYS A 34 -7.97 -5.82 -11.69
N VAL A 35 -7.11 -5.28 -10.82
CA VAL A 35 -7.24 -3.91 -10.32
C VAL A 35 -7.00 -2.88 -11.44
N MET A 36 -5.96 -3.06 -12.26
CA MET A 36 -5.65 -2.17 -13.38
C MET A 36 -6.79 -2.10 -14.40
N ASN A 37 -7.59 -3.16 -14.53
CA ASN A 37 -8.74 -3.24 -15.43
C ASN A 37 -10.08 -2.84 -14.78
N ASP A 38 -10.11 -2.58 -13.46
CA ASP A 38 -11.33 -2.20 -12.77
C ASP A 38 -11.57 -0.68 -12.88
N PRO A 39 -12.60 -0.21 -13.59
CA PRO A 39 -12.83 1.23 -13.78
C PRO A 39 -13.23 1.94 -12.47
N SER A 40 -13.68 1.21 -11.45
CA SER A 40 -14.02 1.76 -10.14
C SER A 40 -12.79 2.07 -9.29
N ILE A 41 -11.61 1.54 -9.66
CA ILE A 41 -10.35 1.77 -8.96
C ILE A 41 -9.40 2.54 -9.87
N SER A 42 -8.98 3.70 -9.37
CA SER A 42 -7.97 4.53 -10.02
C SER A 42 -6.60 4.24 -9.44
N VAL A 43 -5.65 3.85 -10.28
CA VAL A 43 -4.26 3.67 -9.88
C VAL A 43 -3.50 4.94 -10.25
N ALA A 44 -3.01 5.66 -9.25
CA ALA A 44 -2.40 6.96 -9.46
C ALA A 44 -1.14 7.17 -8.61
N ASP A 45 -0.15 7.83 -9.20
CA ASP A 45 0.91 8.46 -8.43
C ASP A 45 0.37 9.74 -7.84
N VAL A 46 0.55 9.90 -6.54
CA VAL A 46 -0.01 11.00 -5.78
C VAL A 46 1.04 11.66 -4.90
N LEU A 47 0.83 12.94 -4.60
CA LEU A 47 1.45 13.61 -3.48
C LEU A 47 0.45 13.65 -2.32
N VAL A 48 0.70 12.86 -1.28
CA VAL A 48 -0.05 12.93 -0.04
C VAL A 48 0.35 14.21 0.69
N ARG A 49 -0.56 15.18 0.78
CA ARG A 49 -0.31 16.47 1.42
C ARG A 49 -0.55 16.44 2.92
N ALA A 50 -1.65 15.80 3.31
CA ALA A 50 -2.08 15.77 4.71
C ALA A 50 -2.84 14.49 5.02
N VAL A 51 -2.72 14.05 6.27
CA VAL A 51 -3.40 12.87 6.80
C VAL A 51 -4.02 13.25 8.14
N ASN A 52 -5.34 13.17 8.24
CA ASN A 52 -6.05 13.35 9.49
C ASN A 52 -6.35 11.98 10.10
N THR A 53 -5.60 11.63 11.13
CA THR A 53 -5.72 10.34 11.82
C THR A 53 -6.94 10.22 12.72
N ARG A 54 -7.63 11.32 13.02
CA ARG A 54 -8.89 11.30 13.79
C ARG A 54 -10.09 11.02 12.90
N THR A 55 -10.11 11.58 11.69
CA THR A 55 -11.22 11.40 10.74
C THR A 55 -10.95 10.35 9.67
N HIS A 56 -9.72 9.83 9.61
CA HIS A 56 -9.24 8.89 8.59
C HIS A 56 -9.39 9.43 7.18
N ILE A 57 -9.12 10.71 7.02
CA ILE A 57 -9.18 11.41 5.74
C ILE A 57 -7.77 11.80 5.35
N THR A 58 -7.39 11.52 4.12
CA THR A 58 -6.19 12.05 3.50
C THR A 58 -6.55 12.99 2.36
N VAL A 59 -5.66 13.95 2.13
CA VAL A 59 -5.71 14.90 1.02
C VAL A 59 -4.51 14.65 0.14
N MET A 60 -4.76 14.49 -1.15
CA MET A 60 -3.76 14.10 -2.14
C MET A 60 -3.90 14.92 -3.41
N ASP A 61 -2.77 15.29 -4.02
CA ASP A 61 -2.75 15.73 -5.40
C ASP A 61 -2.43 14.55 -6.31
N ILE A 62 -3.12 14.45 -7.43
CA ILE A 62 -2.84 13.45 -8.46
C ILE A 62 -1.72 13.98 -9.36
N LYS A 63 -0.67 13.17 -9.54
CA LYS A 63 0.49 13.49 -10.38
C LYS A 63 0.45 12.75 -11.71
N ASN A 64 0.11 11.47 -11.67
CA ASN A 64 -0.02 10.64 -12.85
C ASN A 64 -1.13 9.61 -12.63
N LEU A 65 -1.92 9.33 -13.66
CA LEU A 65 -2.97 8.32 -13.64
C LEU A 65 -2.54 7.15 -14.53
N HIS A 66 -2.36 5.97 -13.94
CA HIS A 66 -1.99 4.75 -14.64
C HIS A 66 -3.21 4.00 -15.17
N SER A 67 -4.31 4.02 -14.42
CA SER A 67 -5.59 3.40 -14.82
C SER A 67 -6.77 3.98 -14.04
N GLY A 68 -7.98 3.66 -14.50
CA GLY A 68 -9.25 4.01 -13.85
C GLY A 68 -9.86 5.34 -14.31
N GLY A 69 -10.95 5.74 -13.63
CA GLY A 69 -11.81 6.85 -14.03
C GLY A 69 -11.64 8.14 -13.22
N LEU A 70 -10.48 8.37 -12.58
CA LEU A 70 -10.31 9.54 -11.71
C LEU A 70 -10.36 10.85 -12.51
N ALA A 71 -11.43 11.63 -12.32
CA ALA A 71 -11.60 12.91 -13.02
C ALA A 71 -10.95 14.10 -12.30
N SER A 72 -10.64 13.98 -11.01
CA SER A 72 -10.12 15.08 -10.19
C SER A 72 -8.59 15.04 -10.06
N THR A 73 -7.94 16.19 -10.17
CA THR A 73 -6.51 16.35 -9.87
C THR A 73 -6.22 16.52 -8.38
N TYR A 74 -7.26 16.69 -7.56
CA TYR A 74 -7.19 16.83 -6.11
C TYR A 74 -8.24 15.95 -5.44
N VAL A 75 -7.80 15.06 -4.56
CA VAL A 75 -8.65 14.03 -3.97
C VAL A 75 -8.61 14.12 -2.45
N ARG A 76 -9.79 14.05 -1.84
CA ARG A 76 -9.96 13.81 -0.42
C ARG A 76 -10.53 12.41 -0.25
N ALA A 77 -9.70 11.47 0.21
CA ALA A 77 -10.07 10.07 0.33
C ALA A 77 -10.13 9.62 1.78
N LYS A 78 -11.10 8.76 2.10
CA LYS A 78 -11.14 8.04 3.36
C LYS A 78 -10.22 6.84 3.27
N TYR A 79 -9.40 6.59 4.29
CA TYR A 79 -8.62 5.37 4.39
C TYR A 79 -9.12 4.51 5.53
N GLY A 80 -8.88 3.21 5.44
CA GLY A 80 -9.38 2.27 6.43
C GLY A 80 -8.59 2.31 7.73
N GLN A 81 -9.12 1.62 8.74
CA GLN A 81 -8.56 1.59 10.11
C GLN A 81 -7.97 0.24 10.48
N SER A 82 -8.22 -0.79 9.68
CA SER A 82 -7.67 -2.12 9.88
C SER A 82 -6.15 -2.08 9.74
N SER A 83 -5.48 -3.09 10.31
CA SER A 83 -4.04 -3.26 10.12
C SER A 83 -3.65 -3.50 8.66
N CYS A 84 -4.61 -3.83 7.79
CA CYS A 84 -4.43 -4.13 6.37
C CYS A 84 -4.90 -3.06 5.42
N ASP A 85 -5.38 -1.95 5.98
CA ASP A 85 -5.76 -0.81 5.20
C ASP A 85 -4.55 0.08 5.01
N VAL A 86 -4.42 0.65 3.81
CA VAL A 86 -3.35 1.60 3.50
C VAL A 86 -3.42 2.76 4.49
N ARG A 87 -2.38 2.92 5.30
CA ARG A 87 -2.18 4.13 6.10
C ARG A 87 -1.31 5.10 5.29
N PRO A 88 -1.90 6.13 4.66
CA PRO A 88 -1.14 7.09 3.88
C PRO A 88 -0.13 7.81 4.79
N THR A 89 1.06 8.05 4.25
CA THR A 89 2.08 8.92 4.84
C THR A 89 2.30 10.11 3.90
N PRO A 90 2.58 11.32 4.43
CA PRO A 90 2.91 12.45 3.58
C PRO A 90 4.10 12.16 2.66
N GLY A 91 4.00 12.56 1.39
CA GLY A 91 5.02 12.33 0.37
C GLY A 91 4.48 11.77 -0.94
N ASN A 92 5.39 11.48 -1.86
CA ASN A 92 5.06 10.89 -3.16
C ASN A 92 4.91 9.37 -3.02
N THR A 93 3.81 8.83 -3.51
CA THR A 93 3.58 7.38 -3.51
C THR A 93 2.52 7.01 -4.54
N THR A 94 2.43 5.73 -4.91
CA THR A 94 1.34 5.21 -5.73
C THR A 94 0.22 4.75 -4.81
N MET A 95 -1.00 5.22 -5.07
CA MET A 95 -2.21 4.86 -4.35
C MET A 95 -3.27 4.29 -5.28
N LEU A 96 -4.07 3.39 -4.73
CA LEU A 96 -5.29 2.89 -5.34
C LEU A 96 -6.46 3.66 -4.71
N ILE A 97 -7.15 4.43 -5.53
CA ILE A 97 -8.25 5.30 -5.13
C ILE A 97 -9.53 4.70 -5.69
N LYS A 98 -10.39 4.19 -4.82
CA LYS A 98 -11.71 3.71 -5.21
C LYS A 98 -12.66 4.89 -5.36
N ASN A 99 -13.35 4.94 -6.50
CA ASN A 99 -14.40 5.90 -6.81
C ASN A 99 -15.72 5.30 -6.32
N GLU A 100 -16.24 5.79 -5.20
CA GLU A 100 -17.48 5.28 -4.64
C GLU A 100 -18.69 5.78 -5.47
N PRO A 101 -19.79 5.01 -5.52
CA PRO A 101 -20.97 5.40 -6.31
C PRO A 101 -21.63 6.73 -5.88
N ASP A 102 -21.38 7.17 -4.64
CA ASP A 102 -21.88 8.43 -4.09
C ASP A 102 -20.98 9.64 -4.41
N GLY A 103 -19.94 9.45 -5.23
CA GLY A 103 -18.99 10.49 -5.62
C GLY A 103 -17.90 10.75 -4.58
N THR A 104 -17.84 9.98 -3.49
CA THR A 104 -16.74 10.03 -2.54
C THR A 104 -15.57 9.14 -2.97
N TYR A 105 -14.42 9.31 -2.32
CA TYR A 105 -13.22 8.53 -2.59
C TYR A 105 -12.77 7.76 -1.35
N SER A 106 -12.32 6.54 -1.55
CA SER A 106 -11.69 5.72 -0.51
C SER A 106 -10.35 5.14 -1.00
N LEU A 107 -9.45 4.81 -0.08
CA LEU A 107 -8.23 4.08 -0.41
C LEU A 107 -8.49 2.57 -0.38
N VAL A 108 -7.98 1.86 -1.37
CA VAL A 108 -7.98 0.40 -1.41
C VAL A 108 -6.92 -0.15 -0.46
N GLY A 109 -7.07 -1.40 -0.02
CA GLY A 109 -6.21 -2.09 0.96
C GLY A 109 -4.75 -2.25 0.53
N ASP A 110 -3.89 -2.56 1.51
CA ASP A 110 -2.44 -2.65 1.30
C ASP A 110 -2.05 -3.82 0.40
N CYS A 111 -2.85 -4.89 0.32
CA CYS A 111 -2.54 -6.05 -0.50
C CYS A 111 -2.71 -5.81 -2.00
N GLU A 112 -3.83 -5.21 -2.40
CA GLU A 112 -4.06 -4.78 -3.77
C GLU A 112 -3.03 -3.72 -4.18
N ARG A 113 -2.74 -2.79 -3.28
CA ARG A 113 -1.72 -1.76 -3.53
C ARG A 113 -0.34 -2.39 -3.73
N ALA A 114 0.05 -3.35 -2.89
CA ALA A 114 1.33 -4.04 -3.01
C ALA A 114 1.44 -4.81 -4.33
N ALA A 115 0.38 -5.54 -4.71
CA ALA A 115 0.30 -6.26 -5.98
C ALA A 115 0.50 -5.33 -7.20
N VAL A 116 -0.24 -4.22 -7.24
CA VAL A 116 -0.14 -3.23 -8.32
C VAL A 116 1.25 -2.58 -8.36
N ILE A 117 1.82 -2.21 -7.22
CA ILE A 117 3.18 -1.64 -7.17
C ILE A 117 4.23 -2.63 -7.69
N GLN A 118 4.10 -3.92 -7.37
CA GLN A 118 4.99 -4.95 -7.90
C GLN A 118 4.86 -5.08 -9.42
N HIS A 119 3.63 -5.09 -9.93
CA HIS A 119 3.35 -5.13 -11.37
C HIS A 119 3.95 -3.93 -12.11
N LEU A 120 3.74 -2.70 -11.60
CA LEU A 120 4.28 -1.47 -12.22
C LEU A 120 5.81 -1.41 -12.22
N LYS A 121 6.50 -2.06 -11.27
CA LYS A 121 7.97 -2.14 -11.24
C LYS A 121 8.54 -3.18 -12.19
N GLY A 122 7.74 -4.16 -12.61
CA GLY A 122 8.14 -5.22 -13.53
C GLY A 122 7.93 -4.88 -15.00
N GLN A 123 7.28 -3.75 -15.31
CA GLN A 123 7.13 -3.18 -16.66
C GLN A 123 8.32 -2.29 -17.01
#